data_AF-A0A350AGF3-F1
#
_entry.id   AF-A0A350AGF3-F1
#
_cell.length_a   1.000
_cell.length_b   1.000
_cell.length_c   1.000
_cell.angle_alpha   90.00
_cell.angle_beta   90.00
_cell.angle_gamma   90.00
#
_symmetry.space_group_name_H-M   'P 1'
#
loop_
_entity.id
_entity.type
_entity.pdbx_description
1 polymer ?
#
loop_
_entity_poly.entity_id
_entity_poly.type
_entity_poly.pdbx_seq_one_letter_code
_entity_poly.pdbx_strand_id
1 'polypeptide(L)' 'MRYLRYAFMGALALCLIAVALANRQVVGLKLLPDGLAEIAGLNPSIELPLFLVIFGGILAGLLIGFVWEW' A
#
# COMPACT_ATOMS: atom_id res chain seq x y z
N MET A 1 29.98 12.98 0.38
CA MET A 1 28.67 12.82 1.06
C MET A 1 27.48 12.82 0.10
N ARG A 2 27.35 13.77 -0.84
CA ARG A 2 26.18 13.85 -1.76
C ARG A 2 26.03 12.65 -2.70
N TYR A 3 27.13 12.16 -3.28
CA TYR A 3 27.12 10.98 -4.16
C TYR A 3 26.70 9.69 -3.43
N LEU A 4 27.19 9.47 -2.21
CA LEU A 4 26.82 8.30 -1.40
C LEU A 4 25.32 8.31 -1.07
N ARG A 5 24.76 9.49 -0.76
CA ARG A 5 23.32 9.64 -0.55
C ARG A 5 22.51 9.27 -1.80
N TYR A 6 22.95 9.70 -2.99
CA TYR A 6 22.27 9.33 -4.24
C TYR A 6 22.42 7.85 -4.58
N ALA A 7 23.59 7.26 -4.36
CA ALA A 7 23.80 5.83 -4.55
C ALA A 7 22.88 5.02 -3.63
N PHE A 8 22.75 5.41 -2.37
CA PHE A 8 21.81 4.79 -1.43
C PHE A 8 20.35 4.94 -1.88
N MET A 9 19.92 6.15 -2.26
CA MET A 9 18.56 6.38 -2.75
C MET A 9 18.25 5.60 -4.03
N GLY A 10 19.22 5.48 -4.93
CA GLY A 10 19.10 4.67 -6.15
C GLY A 10 18.98 3.18 -5.87
N ALA A 11 19.83 2.66 -4.96
CA ALA A 11 19.73 1.27 -4.52
C ALA A 11 18.39 0.98 -3.84
N LEU A 12 17.93 1.89 -2.96
CA LEU A 12 16.63 1.79 -2.32
C LEU A 12 15.49 1.78 -3.34
N ALA A 13 15.50 2.68 -4.32
CA ALA A 13 14.50 2.73 -5.37
C ALA A 13 14.46 1.42 -6.18
N LEU A 14 15.62 0.87 -6.51
CA LEU A 14 15.71 -0.40 -7.24
C LEU A 14 15.15 -1.57 -6.43
N CYS A 15 15.44 -1.63 -5.12
CA CYS A 15 14.85 -2.61 -4.21
C CYS A 15 13.32 -2.48 -4.15
N LEU A 16 12.79 -1.26 -4.03
CA LEU A 16 11.35 -1.02 -3.98
C LEU A 16 10.66 -1.44 -5.29
N ILE A 17 11.29 -1.17 -6.45
CA ILE A 17 10.81 -1.62 -7.75
C ILE A 17 10.80 -3.16 -7.82
N ALA A 18 11.88 -3.81 -7.38
CA ALA A 18 11.95 -5.27 -7.35
C ALA A 18 10.84 -5.88 -6.47
N VAL A 19 10.61 -5.31 -5.29
CA VAL A 19 9.50 -5.73 -4.40
C VAL A 19 8.14 -5.51 -5.06
N ALA A 20 7.95 -4.39 -5.76
CA ALA A 20 6.71 -4.10 -6.47
C ALA A 20 6.44 -5.09 -7.61
N LEU A 21 7.46 -5.41 -8.41
CA LEU A 21 7.34 -6.43 -9.46
C LEU A 21 7.09 -7.83 -8.87
N ALA A 22 7.77 -8.18 -7.77
CA ALA A 22 7.57 -9.45 -7.10
C ALA A 22 6.16 -9.59 -6.51
N ASN A 23 5.55 -8.48 -6.10
CA ASN A 23 4.21 -8.43 -5.50
C ASN A 23 3.16 -7.81 -6.43
N ARG A 24 3.33 -7.99 -7.75
CA ARG A 24 2.41 -7.47 -8.77
C ARG A 24 1.10 -8.24 -8.88
N GLN A 25 0.93 -9.34 -8.14
CA GLN A 25 -0.32 -10.10 -8.16
C GLN A 25 -1.50 -9.22 -7.77
N VAL A 26 -2.60 -9.38 -8.50
CA VAL A 26 -3.86 -8.67 -8.23
C VAL A 26 -4.57 -9.39 -7.08
N VAL A 27 -4.96 -8.63 -6.07
CA VAL A 27 -5.73 -9.10 -4.91
C VAL A 27 -7.04 -8.33 -4.82
N GLY A 28 -8.10 -9.03 -4.41
CA GLY A 28 -9.39 -8.41 -4.12
C GLY A 28 -9.40 -7.79 -2.72
N LEU A 29 -9.61 -6.48 -2.64
CA LEU A 29 -9.85 -5.77 -1.40
C LEU A 29 -11.36 -5.65 -1.19
N LYS A 30 -11.87 -6.21 -0.10
CA LYS A 30 -13.27 -6.04 0.33
C LYS A 30 -13.31 -5.06 1.50
N LEU A 31 -14.27 -4.14 1.49
CA LEU A 31 -14.46 -3.22 2.61
C LEU A 31 -14.97 -3.95 3.86
N LEU A 32 -15.88 -4.90 3.67
CA LEU A 32 -16.46 -5.68 4.78
C LEU A 32 -16.18 -7.18 4.61
N PRO A 33 -15.98 -7.90 5.73
CA PRO A 33 -16.00 -9.35 5.73
C PRO A 33 -17.41 -9.85 5.39
N ASP A 34 -17.49 -11.05 4.80
CA ASP A 34 -18.72 -11.55 4.17
C ASP A 34 -19.92 -11.61 5.15
N GLY A 35 -19.70 -11.95 6.42
CA GLY A 35 -20.78 -11.95 7.43
C GLY A 35 -21.33 -10.57 7.79
N LEU A 36 -20.52 -9.50 7.71
CA LEU A 36 -20.98 -8.13 7.95
C LEU A 36 -21.59 -7.51 6.69
N ALA A 37 -21.11 -7.94 5.52
CA ALA A 37 -21.64 -7.51 4.23
C ALA A 37 -23.12 -7.88 4.05
N GLU A 38 -23.52 -9.07 4.49
CA GLU A 38 -24.92 -9.53 4.43
C GLU A 38 -25.86 -8.62 5.25
N ILE A 39 -25.39 -8.12 6.39
CA ILE A 39 -26.17 -7.24 7.27
C ILE A 39 -26.20 -5.81 6.70
N ALA A 40 -25.06 -5.32 6.20
CA ALA A 40 -24.94 -3.97 5.66
C ALA A 40 -25.60 -3.80 4.28
N GLY A 41 -25.89 -4.89 3.56
CA GLY A 41 -26.46 -4.89 2.20
C GLY A 41 -25.54 -4.29 1.14
N LEU A 42 -24.30 -3.93 1.51
CA LEU A 42 -23.31 -3.27 0.66
C LEU A 42 -21.93 -3.84 1.00
N ASN A 43 -21.18 -4.26 -0.01
CA ASN A 43 -19.77 -4.65 0.14
C ASN A 43 -18.94 -4.20 -1.06
N PRO A 44 -18.53 -2.92 -1.10
CA PRO A 44 -17.63 -2.43 -2.12
C PRO A 44 -16.34 -3.26 -2.13
N SER A 45 -15.96 -3.71 -3.32
CA SER A 45 -14.72 -4.44 -3.55
C SER A 45 -13.94 -3.85 -4.72
N ILE A 46 -12.62 -3.84 -4.61
CA ILE A 46 -11.72 -3.36 -5.66
C ILE A 46 -10.57 -4.35 -5.87
N GLU A 47 -10.17 -4.55 -7.12
CA GLU A 47 -9.03 -5.38 -7.47
C GLU A 47 -7.80 -4.51 -7.72
N LEU A 48 -6.73 -4.75 -6.95
CA LEU A 48 -5.51 -3.96 -7.03
C LEU A 48 -4.28 -4.87 -6.88
N PRO A 49 -3.16 -4.56 -7.55
CA PRO A 49 -1.87 -5.16 -7.25
C PRO A 49 -1.49 -5.06 -5.76
N LEU A 50 -0.97 -6.14 -5.16
CA LEU A 50 -0.66 -6.18 -3.73
C LEU A 50 0.34 -5.08 -3.31
N PHE A 51 1.32 -4.76 -4.14
CA PHE A 51 2.28 -3.70 -3.82
C PHE A 51 1.60 -2.32 -3.64
N LEU A 52 0.53 -2.03 -4.41
CA LEU A 52 -0.23 -0.78 -4.26
C LEU A 52 -1.00 -0.76 -2.93
N VAL A 53 -1.55 -1.90 -2.53
CA VAL A 53 -2.22 -2.05 -1.23
C VAL A 53 -1.25 -1.78 -0.08
N ILE A 54 -0.06 -2.39 -0.12
CA ILE A 54 0.95 -2.25 0.93
C ILE A 54 1.47 -0.81 0.99
N PHE A 55 1.98 -0.27 -0.12
CA PHE A 55 2.56 1.08 -0.12
C PHE A 55 1.51 2.16 0.10
N GLY A 56 0.33 2.01 -0.49
CA GLY A 56 -0.80 2.92 -0.28
C GLY A 56 -1.26 2.92 1.18
N GLY A 57 -1.34 1.74 1.82
CA GLY A 57 -1.69 1.62 3.23
C GLY A 57 -0.68 2.28 4.17
N ILE A 58 0.63 2.09 3.91
CA ILE A 58 1.70 2.75 4.68
C ILE A 58 1.61 4.28 4.53
N LEU A 59 1.46 4.77 3.30
CA LEU A 59 1.34 6.21 3.03
C LEU A 59 0.09 6.80 3.67
N ALA A 60 -1.07 6.16 3.51
CA ALA A 60 -2.32 6.59 4.11
C ALA A 60 -2.23 6.60 5.64
N GLY A 61 -1.68 5.55 6.25
CA GLY A 61 -1.48 5.46 7.70
C GLY A 61 -0.55 6.55 8.23
N LEU A 62 0.56 6.83 7.52
CA LEU A 62 1.48 7.90 7.87
C LEU A 62 0.81 9.29 7.79
N LEU A 63 0.03 9.54 6.72
CA LEU A 63 -0.72 10.79 6.56
C LEU A 63 -1.78 10.96 7.66
N ILE A 64 -2.53 9.89 7.97
CA ILE A 64 -3.52 9.91 9.04
C ILE A 64 -2.84 10.19 10.39
N GLY A 65 -1.69 9.56 10.65
CA GLY A 65 -0.89 9.81 11.85
C GLY A 65 -0.49 11.28 11.98
N PHE A 66 0.10 11.86 10.94
CA PHE A 66 0.49 13.28 10.94
C PHE A 66 -0.70 14.24 11.10
N VAL A 67 -1.87 13.91 10.54
CA VAL A 67 -3.08 14.72 10.69
C VAL A 67 -3.62 14.67 12.12
N TRP A 68 -3.53 13.52 12.79
CA TRP A 68 -4.04 13.34 14.15
C TRP A 68 -3.09 13.85 15.24
N GLU A 69 -1.78 13.86 14.98
CA GLU A 69 -0.77 14.37 15.91
C GLU A 69 -0.76 15.90 16.08
N TRP A 70 -1.63 16.63 15.36
CA TRP A 70 -1.77 18.09 15.41
C TRP A 70 -3.09 18.53 16.05
#